data_AF-A0A956RRX9-F1
#
_entry.id   AF-A0A956RRX9-F1
#
_cell.length_a   1.000
_cell.length_b   1.000
_cell.length_c   1.000
_cell.angle_alpha   90.00
_cell.angle_beta   90.00
_cell.angle_gamma   90.00
#
_symmetry.space_group_name_H-M   'P 1'
#
loop_
_entity.id
_entity.type
_entity.pdbx_description
1 polymer ?
#
loop_
_entity_poly.entity_id
_entity_poly.type
_entity_poly.pdbx_seq_one_letter_code
_entity_poly.pdbx_strand_id
1 'polypeptide(L)'
;MSAMSEPDDARSSAEQLGEAARAAPEDDVDRRARLRGHHMRWGWWSLAVFLTLGLVLEALHGFKLGFYLDVHNQTRRHMWTLAHAHGTLLGLVHIAFAASLRAPAREGGVSLTLSSRCLTAAGVLLPGGFLLGGAWFFAGDPGPGILLVPIGGLCLLIAVYGAAVRFGR
;
A
#
# COMPACT_ATOMS: atom_id res chain seq x y z
N MET A 1 -16.67 -61.19 24.18
CA MET A 1 -17.28 -59.87 24.47
C MET A 1 -16.26 -58.81 24.10
N SER A 2 -16.20 -58.43 22.83
CA SER A 2 -15.37 -57.31 22.34
C SER A 2 -16.00 -56.86 21.02
N ALA A 3 -16.72 -55.73 21.07
CA ALA A 3 -17.40 -55.14 19.93
C ALA A 3 -16.89 -53.72 19.76
N MET A 4 -16.11 -53.52 18.69
CA MET A 4 -16.32 -52.50 17.66
C MET A 4 -16.70 -51.10 18.16
N SER A 5 -15.69 -50.27 18.44
CA SER A 5 -15.79 -48.83 18.72
C SER A 5 -14.82 -48.06 17.84
N GLU A 6 -14.96 -48.14 16.51
CA GLU A 6 -14.06 -47.49 15.55
C GLU A 6 -14.71 -46.75 14.33
N PRO A 7 -16.05 -46.56 14.20
CA PRO A 7 -16.59 -45.82 13.04
C PRO A 7 -16.84 -44.31 13.27
N ASP A 8 -16.80 -43.78 14.50
CA ASP A 8 -17.24 -42.41 14.81
C ASP A 8 -16.17 -41.34 14.53
N ASP A 9 -14.90 -41.63 14.83
CA ASP A 9 -13.78 -40.69 14.67
C ASP A 9 -13.48 -40.34 13.20
N ALA A 10 -13.66 -41.30 12.30
CA ALA A 10 -13.46 -41.08 10.86
C ALA A 10 -14.54 -40.16 10.26
N ARG A 11 -15.77 -40.24 10.77
CA ARG A 11 -16.89 -39.40 10.34
C ARG A 11 -16.73 -37.96 10.83
N SER A 12 -16.35 -37.80 12.10
CA SER A 12 -16.03 -36.50 12.71
C SER A 12 -14.87 -35.80 11.99
N SER A 13 -13.82 -36.55 11.64
CA SER A 13 -12.67 -36.02 10.89
C SER A 13 -13.05 -35.58 9.47
N ALA A 14 -13.89 -36.35 8.77
CA ALA A 14 -14.38 -35.99 7.43
C ALA A 14 -15.30 -34.77 7.44
N GLU A 15 -16.16 -34.65 8.47
CA GLU A 15 -16.99 -33.47 8.69
C GLU A 15 -16.15 -32.23 9.02
N GLN A 16 -15.14 -32.36 9.89
CA GLN A 16 -14.21 -31.26 10.20
C GLN A 16 -13.40 -30.79 9.00
N LEU A 17 -12.91 -31.72 8.16
CA LEU A 17 -12.22 -31.37 6.92
C LEU A 17 -13.16 -30.69 5.92
N GLY A 18 -14.41 -31.15 5.83
CA GLY A 18 -15.46 -30.53 5.02
C GLY A 18 -15.84 -29.12 5.50
N GLU A 19 -15.92 -28.92 6.81
CA GLU A 19 -16.19 -27.62 7.45
C GLU A 19 -15.01 -26.66 7.22
N ALA A 20 -13.78 -27.13 7.45
CA ALA A 20 -12.57 -26.35 7.23
C ALA A 20 -12.40 -25.96 5.75
N ALA A 21 -12.72 -26.86 4.82
CA ALA A 21 -12.68 -26.59 3.39
C ALA A 21 -13.78 -25.62 2.94
N ARG A 22 -14.93 -25.56 3.62
CA ARG A 22 -15.97 -24.55 3.37
C ARG A 22 -15.68 -23.20 4.02
N ALA A 23 -15.06 -23.20 5.20
CA ALA A 23 -14.70 -21.97 5.92
C ALA A 23 -13.55 -21.21 5.22
N ALA A 24 -12.55 -21.92 4.67
CA ALA A 24 -11.42 -21.30 3.99
C ALA A 24 -11.78 -20.34 2.82
N PRO A 25 -12.71 -20.68 1.90
CA PRO A 25 -13.14 -19.76 0.85
C PRO A 25 -13.99 -18.60 1.37
N GLU A 26 -14.81 -18.78 2.41
CA GLU A 26 -15.56 -17.68 3.05
C GLU A 26 -14.60 -16.66 3.67
N ASP A 27 -13.56 -17.13 4.37
CA ASP A 27 -12.52 -16.28 4.96
C ASP A 27 -11.76 -15.45 3.90
N ASP A 28 -11.45 -16.02 2.73
CA ASP A 28 -10.77 -15.29 1.64
C ASP A 28 -11.69 -14.23 1.00
N VAL A 29 -12.98 -14.54 0.80
CA VAL A 29 -13.96 -13.58 0.27
C VAL A 29 -14.11 -12.39 1.22
N ASP A 30 -14.26 -12.66 2.51
CA ASP A 30 -14.34 -11.64 3.56
C ASP A 30 -13.04 -10.83 3.66
N ARG A 31 -11.88 -11.49 3.59
CA ARG A 31 -10.58 -10.85 3.57
C ARG A 31 -10.46 -9.87 2.41
N ARG A 32 -10.78 -10.31 1.19
CA ARG A 32 -10.73 -9.47 -0.02
C ARG A 32 -11.70 -8.29 0.08
N ALA A 33 -12.90 -8.50 0.61
CA ALA A 33 -13.88 -7.44 0.82
C ALA A 33 -13.36 -6.36 1.79
N ARG A 34 -12.77 -6.77 2.92
CA ARG A 34 -12.15 -5.86 3.90
C ARG A 34 -10.97 -5.10 3.32
N LEU A 35 -10.05 -5.80 2.63
CA LEU A 35 -8.89 -5.17 1.99
C LEU A 35 -9.31 -4.17 0.91
N ARG A 36 -10.31 -4.51 0.10
CA ARG A 36 -10.87 -3.61 -0.92
C ARG A 36 -11.39 -2.32 -0.29
N GLY A 37 -12.20 -2.42 0.77
CA GLY A 37 -12.73 -1.25 1.48
C GLY A 37 -11.62 -0.38 2.07
N HIS A 38 -10.60 -1.01 2.68
CA HIS A 38 -9.43 -0.32 3.23
C HIS A 38 -8.66 0.45 2.14
N HIS A 39 -8.22 -0.22 1.08
CA HIS A 39 -7.39 0.38 0.02
C HIS A 39 -8.16 1.43 -0.80
N MET A 40 -9.47 1.23 -1.02
CA MET A 40 -10.31 2.24 -1.67
C MET A 40 -10.34 3.53 -0.85
N ARG A 41 -10.64 3.44 0.46
CA ARG A 41 -10.62 4.61 1.35
C ARG A 41 -9.24 5.25 1.41
N TRP A 42 -8.20 4.44 1.56
CA TRP A 42 -6.82 4.90 1.63
C TRP A 42 -6.43 5.69 0.38
N GLY A 43 -6.72 5.17 -0.80
CA GLY A 43 -6.41 5.81 -2.06
C GLY A 43 -7.10 7.17 -2.21
N TRP A 44 -8.40 7.26 -1.92
CA TRP A 44 -9.12 8.54 -1.97
C TRP A 44 -8.63 9.56 -0.96
N TRP A 45 -8.34 9.15 0.28
CA TRP A 45 -7.76 10.04 1.28
C TRP A 45 -6.37 10.50 0.89
N SER A 46 -5.54 9.61 0.33
CA SER A 46 -4.22 9.96 -0.22
C SER A 46 -4.36 11.01 -1.32
N LEU A 47 -5.27 10.80 -2.29
CA LEU A 47 -5.53 11.78 -3.35
C LEU A 47 -5.97 13.13 -2.78
N ALA A 48 -6.92 13.15 -1.85
CA ALA A 48 -7.39 14.39 -1.24
C ALA A 48 -6.23 15.16 -0.57
N VAL A 49 -5.39 14.47 0.21
CA VAL A 49 -4.23 15.07 0.89
C VAL A 49 -3.19 15.57 -0.10
N PHE A 50 -2.76 14.74 -1.05
CA PHE A 50 -1.67 15.09 -1.95
C PHE A 50 -2.07 16.07 -3.04
N LEU A 51 -3.31 16.07 -3.53
CA LEU A 51 -3.82 17.13 -4.40
C LEU A 51 -3.88 18.47 -3.68
N THR A 52 -4.34 18.47 -2.42
CA THR A 52 -4.30 19.68 -1.57
C THR A 52 -2.88 20.17 -1.38
N LEU A 53 -1.92 19.26 -1.12
CA LEU A 53 -0.50 19.62 -1.07
C LEU A 53 -0.04 20.23 -2.40
N GLY A 54 -0.42 19.66 -3.55
CA GLY A 54 -0.11 20.21 -4.87
C GLY A 54 -0.60 21.65 -5.03
N LEU A 55 -1.86 21.92 -4.67
CA LEU A 55 -2.42 23.28 -4.68
C LEU A 55 -1.65 24.24 -3.76
N VAL A 56 -1.23 23.78 -2.58
CA VAL A 56 -0.38 24.57 -1.68
C VAL A 56 0.96 24.87 -2.34
N LEU A 57 1.63 23.87 -2.95
CA LEU A 57 2.91 24.08 -3.62
C LEU A 57 2.80 25.04 -4.83
N GLU A 58 1.71 24.96 -5.58
CA GLU A 58 1.41 25.92 -6.66
C GLU A 58 1.14 27.33 -6.13
N ALA A 59 0.41 27.46 -5.01
CA ALA A 59 0.21 28.74 -4.36
C ALA A 59 1.54 29.34 -3.85
N LEU A 60 2.40 28.53 -3.21
CA LEU A 60 3.73 28.97 -2.79
C LEU A 60 4.58 29.48 -3.98
N HIS A 61 4.47 28.82 -5.14
CA HIS A 61 5.08 29.30 -6.39
C HIS A 61 4.44 30.61 -6.87
N GLY A 62 3.11 30.68 -6.95
CA GLY A 62 2.37 31.82 -7.50
C GLY A 62 2.55 33.10 -6.68
N PHE A 63 2.56 32.98 -5.35
CA PHE A 63 2.79 34.11 -4.43
C PHE A 63 4.28 34.46 -4.24
N LYS A 64 5.18 33.72 -4.89
CA LYS A 64 6.64 33.92 -4.83
C LYS A 64 7.23 33.99 -3.43
N LEU A 65 6.80 33.10 -2.55
CA LEU A 65 7.29 33.08 -1.17
C LEU A 65 8.76 32.61 -1.13
N GLY A 66 9.67 33.48 -0.64
CA GLY A 66 11.12 33.23 -0.61
C GLY A 66 11.51 31.96 0.15
N PHE A 67 10.77 31.61 1.20
CA PHE A 67 10.88 30.34 1.94
C PHE A 67 10.84 29.08 1.04
N TYR A 68 10.22 29.16 -0.13
CA TYR A 68 10.09 28.05 -1.07
C TYR A 68 10.79 28.30 -2.41
N LEU A 69 10.88 29.55 -2.87
CA LEU A 69 11.47 29.91 -4.17
C LEU A 69 12.94 30.32 -4.14
N ASP A 70 13.49 30.71 -2.99
CA ASP A 70 14.90 31.14 -2.94
C ASP A 70 15.82 30.02 -3.44
N VAL A 71 16.94 30.42 -4.06
CA VAL A 71 17.90 29.49 -4.68
C VAL A 71 18.43 28.47 -3.65
N HIS A 72 18.51 28.85 -2.39
CA HIS A 72 18.90 27.95 -1.30
C HIS A 72 17.84 26.89 -0.93
N ASN A 73 16.59 27.02 -1.41
CA ASN A 73 15.47 26.12 -1.13
C ASN A 73 15.15 25.17 -2.30
N GLN A 74 16.07 25.01 -3.27
CA GLN A 74 15.90 24.08 -4.39
C GLN A 74 15.61 22.64 -3.92
N THR A 75 16.33 22.17 -2.91
CA THR A 75 16.17 20.82 -2.33
C THR A 75 14.80 20.66 -1.70
N ARG A 76 14.33 21.63 -0.90
CA ARG A 76 12.98 21.63 -0.33
C ARG A 76 11.92 21.52 -1.43
N ARG A 77 12.02 22.38 -2.44
CA ARG A 77 11.08 22.41 -3.57
C ARG A 77 11.06 21.07 -4.29
N HIS A 78 12.23 20.54 -4.65
CA HIS A 78 12.34 19.27 -5.35
C HIS A 78 11.75 18.12 -4.52
N MET A 79 12.14 18.02 -3.24
CA MET A 79 11.66 16.97 -2.34
C MET A 79 10.14 17.05 -2.11
N TRP A 80 9.57 18.23 -1.92
CA TRP A 80 8.12 18.37 -1.75
C TRP A 80 7.33 18.07 -3.02
N THR A 81 7.86 18.41 -4.19
CA THR A 81 7.28 17.98 -5.47
C THR A 81 7.33 16.45 -5.62
N LEU A 82 8.45 15.81 -5.27
CA LEU A 82 8.54 14.34 -5.27
C LEU A 82 7.54 13.70 -4.32
N ALA A 83 7.37 14.27 -3.12
CA ALA A 83 6.37 13.80 -2.17
C ALA A 83 4.94 13.90 -2.72
N HIS A 84 4.58 15.06 -3.30
CA HIS A 84 3.29 15.27 -3.95
C HIS A 84 3.05 14.25 -5.07
N ALA A 85 4.03 14.09 -5.97
CA ALA A 85 3.92 13.19 -7.11
C ALA A 85 3.75 11.73 -6.66
N HIS A 86 4.61 11.24 -5.76
CA HIS A 86 4.55 9.86 -5.28
C HIS A 86 3.32 9.60 -4.42
N GLY A 87 2.88 10.55 -3.60
CA GLY A 87 1.68 10.41 -2.80
C GLY A 87 0.40 10.35 -3.65
N THR A 88 0.33 11.15 -4.72
CA THR A 88 -0.77 11.10 -5.70
C THR A 88 -0.76 9.78 -6.46
N LEU A 89 0.41 9.39 -7.00
CA LEU A 89 0.57 8.12 -7.72
C LEU A 89 0.20 6.92 -6.83
N LEU A 90 0.70 6.87 -5.60
CA LEU A 90 0.38 5.79 -4.66
C LEU A 90 -1.11 5.78 -4.29
N GLY A 91 -1.76 6.94 -4.19
CA GLY A 91 -3.21 7.03 -4.05
C GLY A 91 -3.95 6.30 -5.18
N LEU A 92 -3.53 6.51 -6.42
CA LEU A 92 -4.05 5.79 -7.59
C LEU A 92 -3.72 4.29 -7.54
N VAL A 93 -2.51 3.91 -7.13
CA VAL A 93 -2.12 2.49 -7.00
C VAL A 93 -2.97 1.77 -5.94
N HIS A 94 -3.32 2.43 -4.83
CA HIS A 94 -4.26 1.89 -3.83
C HIS A 94 -5.65 1.65 -4.43
N ILE A 95 -6.19 2.59 -5.21
CA ILE A 95 -7.47 2.41 -5.91
C ILE A 95 -7.39 1.28 -6.95
N ALA A 96 -6.32 1.24 -7.74
CA ALA A 96 -6.10 0.20 -8.74
C ALA A 96 -5.99 -1.18 -8.07
N PHE A 97 -5.26 -1.30 -6.96
CA PHE A 97 -5.16 -2.52 -6.19
C PHE A 97 -6.53 -2.96 -5.66
N ALA A 98 -7.32 -2.04 -5.08
CA ALA A 98 -8.67 -2.32 -4.63
C ALA A 98 -9.61 -2.77 -5.78
N ALA A 99 -9.45 -2.20 -6.98
CA ALA A 99 -10.19 -2.59 -8.17
C ALA A 99 -9.80 -4.01 -8.64
N SER A 100 -8.50 -4.33 -8.63
CA SER A 100 -7.97 -5.64 -9.01
C SER A 100 -8.47 -6.78 -8.12
N LEU A 101 -8.78 -6.51 -6.84
CA LEU A 101 -9.38 -7.51 -5.93
C LEU A 101 -10.74 -8.05 -6.39
N ARG A 102 -11.40 -7.40 -7.38
CA ARG A 102 -12.63 -7.90 -8.01
C ARG A 102 -12.39 -8.94 -9.10
N ALA A 103 -11.17 -9.00 -9.64
CA ALA A 103 -10.82 -9.95 -10.68
C ALA A 103 -10.59 -11.35 -10.10
N PRO A 104 -10.81 -12.41 -10.89
CA PRO A 104 -10.33 -13.75 -10.56
C PRO A 104 -8.82 -13.70 -10.27
N ALA A 105 -8.40 -14.36 -9.20
CA ALA A 105 -7.02 -14.35 -8.75
C ALA A 105 -6.42 -15.74 -8.89
N ARG A 106 -5.20 -15.85 -9.41
CA ARG A 106 -4.49 -17.13 -9.52
C ARG A 106 -4.09 -17.63 -8.14
N GLU A 107 -4.16 -18.94 -7.94
CA GLU A 107 -3.63 -19.58 -6.74
C GLU A 107 -2.09 -19.52 -6.73
N GLY A 108 -1.50 -19.27 -5.56
CA GLY A 108 -0.05 -19.09 -5.39
C GLY A 108 0.45 -17.64 -5.48
N GLY A 109 1.75 -17.46 -5.25
CA GLY A 109 2.43 -16.16 -5.26
C GLY A 109 2.54 -15.48 -3.88
N VAL A 110 2.82 -14.17 -3.88
CA VAL A 110 2.94 -13.37 -2.66
C VAL A 110 1.57 -13.25 -1.97
N SER A 111 1.53 -13.44 -0.65
CA SER A 111 0.31 -13.29 0.15
C SER A 111 -0.36 -11.93 -0.07
N LEU A 112 -1.68 -11.93 -0.29
CA LEU A 112 -2.48 -10.69 -0.39
C LEU A 112 -2.27 -9.76 0.82
N THR A 113 -2.11 -10.34 2.02
CA THR A 113 -1.87 -9.56 3.23
C THR A 113 -0.49 -8.91 3.22
N LEU A 114 0.52 -9.59 2.68
CA LEU A 114 1.86 -9.00 2.53
C LEU A 114 1.84 -7.88 1.48
N SER A 115 1.24 -8.11 0.31
CA SER A 115 1.09 -7.08 -0.73
C SER A 115 0.33 -5.86 -0.20
N SER A 116 -0.75 -6.08 0.56
CA SER A 116 -1.50 -5.02 1.21
C SER A 116 -0.65 -4.22 2.21
N ARG A 117 0.05 -4.89 3.13
CA ARG A 117 0.91 -4.25 4.13
C ARG A 117 2.05 -3.46 3.48
N CYS A 118 2.71 -4.05 2.49
CA CYS A 118 3.78 -3.41 1.73
C CYS A 118 3.28 -2.19 0.96
N LEU A 119 2.08 -2.25 0.35
CA LEU A 119 1.50 -1.10 -0.35
C LEU A 119 1.12 0.03 0.62
N THR A 120 0.56 -0.31 1.79
CA THR A 120 0.27 0.68 2.83
C THR A 120 1.55 1.30 3.38
N ALA A 121 2.59 0.49 3.64
CA ALA A 121 3.90 0.99 4.08
C ALA A 121 4.55 1.91 3.04
N ALA A 122 4.55 1.52 1.76
CA ALA A 122 5.05 2.35 0.67
C ALA A 122 4.29 3.70 0.58
N GLY A 123 2.97 3.65 0.76
CA GLY A 123 2.09 4.83 0.77
C GLY A 123 2.43 5.86 1.85
N VAL A 124 3.14 5.47 2.90
CA VAL A 124 3.60 6.37 3.98
C VAL A 124 5.09 6.71 3.81
N LEU A 125 5.93 5.68 3.65
CA LEU A 125 7.39 5.79 3.64
C LEU A 125 7.92 6.64 2.49
N LEU A 126 7.37 6.47 1.27
CA LEU A 126 7.84 7.21 0.10
C LEU A 126 7.50 8.70 0.20
N PRO A 127 6.23 9.11 0.26
CA PRO A 127 5.92 10.53 0.32
C PRO A 127 6.37 11.16 1.64
N GLY A 128 6.31 10.43 2.76
CA GLY A 128 6.82 10.88 4.05
C GLY A 128 8.33 11.10 4.04
N GLY A 129 9.10 10.18 3.45
CA GLY A 129 10.55 10.29 3.32
C GLY A 129 10.97 11.52 2.51
N PHE A 130 10.28 11.77 1.39
CA PHE A 130 10.49 12.99 0.60
C PHE A 130 10.08 14.27 1.37
N LEU A 131 8.92 14.30 2.02
CA LEU A 131 8.50 15.47 2.82
C LEU A 131 9.53 15.80 3.91
N LEU A 132 9.95 14.79 4.67
CA LEU A 132 10.91 14.94 5.76
C LEU A 132 12.31 15.30 5.24
N GLY A 133 12.74 14.72 4.12
CA GLY A 133 14.00 15.05 3.45
C GLY A 133 14.04 16.48 2.90
N GLY A 134 12.88 17.08 2.60
CA GLY A 134 12.76 18.49 2.23
C GLY A 134 12.51 19.44 3.41
N ALA A 135 12.02 18.94 4.56
CA ALA A 135 11.73 19.75 5.73
C ALA A 135 13.01 20.19 6.46
N TRP A 136 13.91 19.24 6.70
CA TRP A 136 15.26 19.44 7.22
C TRP A 136 16.26 19.01 6.15
N PHE A 137 17.15 19.89 5.70
CA PHE A 137 18.17 19.60 4.69
C PHE A 137 19.43 20.40 4.99
N PHE A 138 20.60 19.89 4.59
CA PHE A 138 21.90 20.47 4.95
C PHE A 138 22.75 20.69 3.70
N ALA A 139 23.23 21.91 3.49
CA ALA A 139 24.11 22.27 2.37
C ALA A 139 23.58 21.91 0.96
N GLY A 140 22.26 21.75 0.79
CA GLY A 140 21.63 21.35 -0.47
C GLY A 140 21.33 19.84 -0.57
N ASP A 141 21.80 19.03 0.37
CA ASP A 141 21.48 17.60 0.42
C ASP A 141 20.20 17.34 1.21
N PRO A 142 19.34 16.39 0.77
CA PRO A 142 18.12 16.05 1.49
C PRO A 142 18.44 15.52 2.89
N GLY A 143 17.59 15.84 3.85
CA GLY A 143 17.78 15.37 5.22
C GLY A 143 17.60 13.87 5.40
N PRO A 144 17.79 13.37 6.64
CA PRO A 144 17.78 11.94 6.95
C PRO A 144 16.44 11.25 6.63
N GLY A 145 15.34 12.00 6.47
CA GLY A 145 14.07 11.48 5.99
C GLY A 145 14.18 10.73 4.66
N ILE A 146 15.15 11.07 3.81
CA ILE A 146 15.38 10.39 2.53
C ILE A 146 15.68 8.88 2.69
N LEU A 147 16.19 8.46 3.84
CA LEU A 147 16.50 7.05 4.13
C LEU A 147 15.24 6.16 4.19
N LEU A 148 14.05 6.74 4.38
CA LEU A 148 12.78 6.02 4.31
C LEU A 148 12.41 5.63 2.88
N VAL A 149 12.88 6.40 1.88
CA VAL A 149 12.53 6.21 0.47
C VAL A 149 12.96 4.84 -0.08
N PRO A 150 14.20 4.36 0.08
CA PRO A 150 14.58 3.03 -0.42
C PRO A 150 13.77 1.90 0.23
N ILE A 151 13.46 2.02 1.53
CA ILE A 151 12.62 1.04 2.24
C ILE A 151 11.20 1.04 1.67
N GLY A 152 10.61 2.23 1.49
CA GLY A 152 9.30 2.38 0.87
C GLY A 152 9.25 1.89 -0.57
N GLY A 153 10.32 2.12 -1.34
CA GLY A 153 10.47 1.64 -2.71
C GLY A 153 10.50 0.11 -2.79
N LEU A 154 11.24 -0.54 -1.90
CA LEU A 154 11.26 -2.01 -1.80
C LEU A 154 9.87 -2.56 -1.44
N CYS A 155 9.17 -1.94 -0.48
CA CYS A 155 7.80 -2.31 -0.17
C CYS A 155 6.88 -2.17 -1.39
N LEU A 156 6.99 -1.08 -2.16
CA LEU A 156 6.20 -0.89 -3.36
C LEU A 156 6.46 -1.99 -4.40
N LEU A 157 7.73 -2.34 -4.63
CA LEU A 157 8.12 -3.41 -5.55
C LEU A 157 7.51 -4.75 -5.15
N ILE A 158 7.58 -5.11 -3.87
CA ILE A 158 6.98 -6.36 -3.34
C ILE A 158 5.47 -6.36 -3.58
N ALA A 159 4.79 -5.24 -3.28
CA ALA A 159 3.34 -5.14 -3.44
C ALA A 159 2.89 -5.24 -4.90
N VAL A 160 3.56 -4.52 -5.80
CA VAL A 160 3.25 -4.51 -7.24
C VAL A 160 3.58 -5.86 -7.86
N TYR A 161 4.72 -6.46 -7.51
CA TYR A 161 5.07 -7.80 -7.97
C TYR A 161 4.04 -8.84 -7.52
N GLY A 162 3.62 -8.80 -6.25
CA GLY A 162 2.59 -9.68 -5.72
C GLY A 162 1.25 -9.52 -6.44
N ALA A 163 0.85 -8.28 -6.75
CA ALA A 163 -0.34 -8.01 -7.55
C ALA A 163 -0.20 -8.51 -9.00
N ALA A 164 0.95 -8.28 -9.62
CA ALA A 164 1.23 -8.66 -11.00
C ALA A 164 1.19 -10.19 -11.19
N VAL A 165 1.80 -10.97 -10.30
CA VAL A 165 1.78 -12.43 -10.39
C VAL A 165 0.37 -12.99 -10.15
N ARG A 166 -0.42 -12.32 -9.30
CA ARG A 166 -1.75 -12.81 -8.92
C ARG A 166 -2.85 -12.45 -9.92
N PHE A 167 -2.75 -11.30 -10.60
CA PHE A 167 -3.74 -10.79 -11.55
C PHE A 167 -3.25 -10.75 -13.01
N GLY A 168 -1.97 -11.04 -13.27
CA GLY A 168 -1.40 -11.18 -14.61
C GLY A 168 -1.99 -12.38 -15.34
N ARG A 169 -2.46 -12.12 -16.57
CA ARG A 169 -3.08 -13.12 -17.44
C ARG A 169 -2.06 -14.07 -18.04
#